data_AF-A0A497EEK2-F1
#
_entry.id   AF-A0A497EEK2-F1
#
_cell.length_a   1.000
_cell.length_b   1.000
_cell.length_c   1.000
_cell.angle_alpha   90.00
_cell.angle_beta   90.00
_cell.angle_gamma   90.00
#
_symmetry.space_group_name_H-M   'P 1'
#
loop_
_entity.id
_entity.type
_entity.pdbx_description
1 polymer ?
#
loop_
_entity_poly.entity_id
_entity_poly.type
_entity_poly.pdbx_seq_one_letter_code
_entity_poly.pdbx_strand_id
1 'polypeptide(L)'
;VFGMPETFYLDYRLLVIDGDQEDAGHIDNVFQVSLTSGGGAWTTGFLSDNLEGNSTTILLVKDFTGAAGDDLDSNDDGLLDASPWSEITDSIAVTDGDAGDFAYATPVLDPGFDGGGIAVLGASRVRSGIDTDTGADWIRNDFDGAGLPGFAGSITDGEAFNTHRLANRVTVSDYYGSVDDGSQAGLRSTLHDAIKDHIRHEYTTGGTDTWDILYEADEDPGNASNALTVYKNSSVPRGDGSLNREHTWPKSFGFPDEALSNSPFTDCHMLMLADGPYNTARSNRAFGTCSLACAEYVTDVNNGVGGGSGVYPGNSDWGAGTAATGIWEAWVGKRGDVARAQLYMDLRYEGGAHGFVGTAEPDLILTDDTSLIAASQTGSNESTAYMGRLSVLLQWAAEDPVSAEELTRNEVVYKYQGNRNPFVDHPEWVSCIFEGTGCTGRIFSDGFENGTTDGWSISAP
;
A
#
# COMPACT_ATOMS: atom_id res chain seq x y z
N VAL A 1 9.80 -12.85 6.43
CA VAL A 1 10.77 -12.98 5.30
C VAL A 1 10.11 -12.45 4.05
N PHE A 2 10.84 -11.71 3.22
CA PHE A 2 10.33 -11.16 1.98
C PHE A 2 11.19 -11.66 0.81
N GLY A 3 10.56 -12.15 -0.25
CA GLY A 3 11.22 -12.74 -1.42
C GLY A 3 10.39 -12.57 -2.69
N MET A 4 10.75 -13.32 -3.74
CA MET A 4 9.97 -13.35 -4.97
C MET A 4 8.56 -13.89 -4.69
N PRO A 5 7.49 -13.36 -5.31
CA PRO A 5 6.13 -13.84 -5.15
C PRO A 5 5.96 -15.30 -5.58
N GLU A 6 5.08 -16.01 -4.88
CA GLU A 6 4.70 -17.40 -5.19
C GLU A 6 5.91 -18.33 -5.42
N THR A 7 7.00 -18.07 -4.71
CA THR A 7 8.28 -18.76 -4.87
C THR A 7 8.57 -19.61 -3.63
N PHE A 8 9.04 -20.83 -3.88
CA PHE A 8 9.44 -21.75 -2.81
C PHE A 8 10.90 -21.49 -2.39
N TYR A 9 11.10 -21.20 -1.11
CA TYR A 9 12.41 -21.01 -0.50
C TYR A 9 12.81 -22.18 0.41
N LEU A 10 12.66 -23.42 -0.07
CA LEU A 10 12.79 -24.64 0.76
C LEU A 10 14.20 -24.86 1.36
N ASP A 11 15.22 -24.19 0.84
CA ASP A 11 16.59 -24.26 1.36
C ASP A 11 16.83 -23.30 2.53
N TYR A 12 15.86 -22.43 2.84
CA TYR A 12 15.97 -21.44 3.91
C TYR A 12 15.24 -21.87 5.18
N ARG A 13 15.82 -21.54 6.33
CA ARG A 13 15.21 -21.69 7.65
C ARG A 13 15.27 -20.38 8.41
N LEU A 14 14.21 -20.09 9.15
CA LEU A 14 14.22 -19.08 10.20
C LEU A 14 14.52 -19.81 11.52
N LEU A 15 15.63 -19.47 12.16
CA LEU A 15 16.03 -20.00 13.46
C LEU A 15 15.68 -18.97 14.53
N VAL A 16 15.26 -19.46 15.69
CA VAL A 16 15.08 -18.68 16.92
C VAL A 16 16.04 -19.30 17.93
N ILE A 17 16.98 -18.51 18.40
CA ILE A 17 18.06 -18.92 19.30
C ILE A 17 17.87 -18.15 20.60
N ASP A 18 17.85 -18.88 21.71
CA ASP A 18 17.74 -18.34 23.05
C ASP A 18 19.03 -17.58 23.43
N GLY A 19 18.85 -16.42 24.04
CA GLY A 19 19.93 -15.56 24.52
C GLY A 19 20.01 -15.47 26.04
N ASP A 20 19.06 -16.02 26.78
CA ASP A 20 19.03 -15.97 28.24
C ASP A 20 20.17 -16.83 28.81
N GLN A 21 20.84 -16.35 29.87
CA GLN A 21 22.04 -16.98 30.42
C GLN A 21 21.91 -18.50 30.75
N GLU A 22 20.70 -18.98 31.07
CA GLU A 22 20.48 -20.38 31.44
C GLU A 22 20.34 -21.34 30.25
N ASP A 23 20.07 -20.82 29.04
CA ASP A 23 19.83 -21.59 27.81
C ASP A 23 20.52 -20.98 26.57
N ALA A 24 21.54 -20.15 26.81
CA ALA A 24 22.27 -19.40 25.79
C ALA A 24 22.72 -20.27 24.60
N GLY A 25 22.35 -19.87 23.39
CA GLY A 25 22.77 -20.56 22.16
C GLY A 25 21.90 -21.77 21.79
N HIS A 26 20.92 -22.17 22.60
CA HIS A 26 19.97 -23.20 22.23
C HIS A 26 19.00 -22.73 21.12
N ILE A 27 18.75 -23.59 20.14
CA ILE A 27 17.76 -23.32 19.09
C ILE A 27 16.36 -23.72 19.59
N ASP A 28 15.52 -22.77 19.97
CA ASP A 28 14.15 -23.07 20.37
C ASP A 28 13.28 -23.53 19.20
N ASN A 29 13.38 -22.79 18.09
CA ASN A 29 12.48 -22.98 16.97
C ASN A 29 13.21 -22.95 15.63
N VAL A 30 12.72 -23.82 14.73
CA VAL A 30 13.17 -23.90 13.34
C VAL A 30 11.95 -23.86 12.44
N PHE A 31 11.80 -22.78 11.68
CA PHE A 31 10.71 -22.64 10.72
C PHE A 31 11.22 -22.78 9.29
N GLN A 32 10.56 -23.62 8.51
CA GLN A 32 10.83 -23.72 7.08
C GLN A 32 10.20 -22.57 6.31
N VAL A 33 11.04 -21.76 5.65
CA VAL A 33 10.53 -20.79 4.69
C VAL A 33 9.96 -21.54 3.51
N SER A 34 8.66 -21.40 3.29
CA SER A 34 7.92 -22.19 2.32
C SER A 34 7.56 -21.34 1.10
N LEU A 35 6.30 -21.37 0.69
CA LEU A 35 5.79 -20.58 -0.42
C LEU A 35 5.52 -19.16 0.07
N THR A 36 6.15 -18.17 -0.55
CA THR A 36 5.79 -16.76 -0.38
C THR A 36 4.41 -16.47 -0.98
N SER A 37 3.72 -15.47 -0.46
CA SER A 37 2.42 -15.01 -1.00
C SER A 37 2.56 -14.41 -2.40
N GLY A 38 1.43 -14.07 -3.03
CA GLY A 38 1.40 -13.26 -4.24
C GLY A 38 2.05 -11.87 -4.10
N GLY A 39 2.25 -11.41 -2.86
CA GLY A 39 3.00 -10.19 -2.52
C GLY A 39 4.45 -10.45 -2.11
N GLY A 40 5.01 -11.65 -2.27
CA GLY A 40 6.40 -11.96 -1.92
C GLY A 40 6.66 -12.18 -0.43
N ALA A 41 5.68 -11.96 0.44
CA ALA A 41 5.83 -12.15 1.88
C ALA A 41 5.65 -13.62 2.30
N TRP A 42 6.54 -14.09 3.15
CA TRP A 42 6.35 -15.31 3.95
C TRP A 42 6.40 -14.97 5.43
N THR A 43 5.47 -15.57 6.18
CA THR A 43 5.32 -15.41 7.63
C THR A 43 5.11 -16.77 8.26
N THR A 44 5.54 -16.96 9.50
CA THR A 44 5.14 -18.10 10.34
C THR A 44 3.64 -18.14 10.63
N GLY A 45 2.94 -17.01 10.45
CA GLY A 45 1.57 -16.82 10.93
C GLY A 45 1.56 -16.32 12.37
N PHE A 46 0.40 -16.35 13.01
CA PHE A 46 0.32 -16.13 14.46
C PHE A 46 0.64 -17.45 15.16
N LEU A 47 1.68 -17.42 15.99
CA LEU A 47 2.08 -18.55 16.84
C LEU A 47 1.72 -18.25 18.29
N SER A 48 1.49 -19.29 19.08
CA SER A 48 1.28 -19.17 20.52
C SER A 48 2.46 -19.84 21.22
N ASP A 49 3.17 -19.12 22.08
CA ASP A 49 4.24 -19.67 22.91
C ASP A 49 5.44 -20.25 22.12
N ASN A 50 5.77 -19.66 20.95
CA ASN A 50 6.87 -20.12 20.08
C ASN A 50 7.90 -19.01 19.73
N LEU A 51 7.58 -17.75 20.02
CA LEU A 51 8.49 -16.62 19.86
C LEU A 51 8.49 -15.86 21.20
N GLU A 52 8.64 -16.63 22.27
CA GLU A 52 8.70 -16.15 23.64
C GLU A 52 10.15 -16.23 24.10
N GLY A 53 10.61 -15.18 24.78
CA GLY A 53 11.99 -15.03 25.21
C GLY A 53 12.26 -13.57 25.51
N ASN A 54 13.01 -13.31 26.58
CA ASN A 54 13.37 -11.97 26.98
C ASN A 54 14.58 -11.47 26.17
N SER A 55 15.55 -12.37 25.93
CA SER A 55 16.64 -12.19 24.98
C SER A 55 16.60 -13.28 23.91
N THR A 56 16.57 -12.88 22.64
CA THR A 56 16.38 -13.82 21.52
C THR A 56 17.11 -13.35 20.26
N THR A 57 17.74 -14.28 19.58
CA THR A 57 18.32 -14.05 18.25
C THR A 57 17.52 -14.77 17.17
N ILE A 58 17.16 -14.05 16.11
CA ILE A 58 16.47 -14.59 14.94
C ILE A 58 17.43 -14.56 13.75
N LEU A 59 17.68 -15.72 13.17
CA LEU A 59 18.54 -15.86 11.98
C LEU A 59 17.73 -16.39 10.80
N LEU A 60 17.85 -15.74 9.65
CA LEU A 60 17.47 -16.33 8.37
C LEU A 60 18.70 -16.98 7.75
N VAL A 61 18.71 -18.31 7.71
CA VAL A 61 19.86 -19.09 7.26
C VAL A 61 19.53 -19.95 6.04
N LYS A 62 20.58 -20.33 5.30
CA LYS A 62 20.48 -21.23 4.14
C LYS A 62 21.16 -22.57 4.39
N ASP A 63 20.62 -23.62 3.79
CA ASP A 63 21.12 -25.01 3.85
C ASP A 63 21.32 -25.53 5.28
N PHE A 64 20.38 -25.21 6.17
CA PHE A 64 20.46 -25.60 7.58
C PHE A 64 20.43 -27.12 7.76
N THR A 65 21.36 -27.64 8.55
CA THR A 65 21.51 -29.08 8.84
C THR A 65 21.27 -29.47 10.30
N GLY A 66 21.01 -28.50 11.17
CA GLY A 66 20.73 -28.74 12.60
C GLY A 66 19.26 -29.05 12.88
N ALA A 67 18.87 -28.95 14.15
CA ALA A 67 17.51 -29.13 14.66
C ALA A 67 17.23 -28.21 15.85
N ALA A 68 15.94 -28.01 16.16
CA ALA A 68 15.55 -27.39 17.43
C ALA A 68 16.05 -28.24 18.61
N GLY A 69 16.54 -27.58 19.65
CA GLY A 69 17.22 -28.14 20.81
C GLY A 69 18.73 -28.32 20.65
N ASP A 70 19.29 -28.12 19.45
CA ASP A 70 20.75 -28.05 19.30
C ASP A 70 21.29 -26.83 20.05
N ASP A 71 22.42 -27.01 20.72
CA ASP A 71 23.17 -25.97 21.41
C ASP A 71 24.31 -25.49 20.50
N LEU A 72 24.28 -24.20 20.17
CA LEU A 72 25.25 -23.56 19.29
C LEU A 72 26.35 -22.79 20.03
N ASP A 73 26.23 -22.56 21.34
CA ASP A 73 27.19 -21.84 22.20
C ASP A 73 27.52 -22.71 23.42
N SER A 74 28.18 -23.84 23.15
CA SER A 74 28.32 -24.93 24.13
C SER A 74 29.18 -24.63 25.35
N ASN A 75 29.80 -23.45 25.37
CA ASN A 75 30.63 -22.98 26.47
C ASN A 75 30.07 -21.71 27.16
N ASP A 76 28.87 -21.27 26.75
CA ASP A 76 28.15 -20.09 27.25
C ASP A 76 29.02 -18.82 27.25
N ASP A 77 29.85 -18.60 26.22
CA ASP A 77 30.78 -17.47 26.15
C ASP A 77 30.28 -16.29 25.29
N GLY A 78 29.09 -16.43 24.70
CA GLY A 78 28.45 -15.42 23.85
C GLY A 78 28.92 -15.47 22.40
N LEU A 79 29.66 -16.51 22.00
CA LEU A 79 30.07 -16.76 20.62
C LEU A 79 29.60 -18.13 20.16
N LEU A 80 28.94 -18.19 19.00
CA LEU A 80 28.52 -19.46 18.43
C LEU A 80 29.73 -20.35 18.08
N ASP A 81 29.80 -21.52 18.70
CA ASP A 81 30.75 -22.61 18.45
C ASP A 81 30.39 -23.42 17.19
N ALA A 82 29.10 -23.43 16.83
CA ALA A 82 28.56 -24.20 15.71
C ALA A 82 27.73 -23.34 14.77
N SER A 83 27.94 -23.53 13.47
CA SER A 83 27.16 -22.89 12.41
C SER A 83 26.65 -23.94 11.43
N PRO A 84 25.60 -24.72 11.77
CA PRO A 84 25.04 -25.77 10.92
C PRO A 84 24.22 -25.20 9.75
N TRP A 85 24.76 -24.21 9.04
CA TRP A 85 24.21 -23.57 7.85
C TRP A 85 25.35 -23.14 6.91
N SER A 86 25.04 -22.89 5.64
CA SER A 86 26.02 -22.40 4.67
C SER A 86 26.19 -20.89 4.69
N GLU A 87 25.12 -20.16 5.07
CA GLU A 87 25.02 -18.71 4.98
C GLU A 87 23.97 -18.18 5.96
N ILE A 88 24.25 -17.00 6.55
CA ILE A 88 23.24 -16.15 7.20
C ILE A 88 22.87 -15.07 6.19
N THR A 89 21.61 -15.02 5.79
CA THR A 89 21.10 -14.07 4.78
C THR A 89 20.60 -12.78 5.42
N ASP A 90 20.02 -12.87 6.62
CA ASP A 90 19.51 -11.74 7.39
C ASP A 90 19.47 -12.16 8.86
N SER A 91 19.54 -11.20 9.78
CA SER A 91 19.55 -11.47 11.21
C SER A 91 19.10 -10.28 12.05
N ILE A 92 18.59 -10.58 13.24
CA ILE A 92 18.30 -9.59 14.26
C ILE A 92 18.38 -10.26 15.64
N ALA A 93 18.79 -9.51 16.65
CA ALA A 93 18.63 -9.90 18.04
C ALA A 93 17.81 -8.88 18.81
N VAL A 94 17.12 -9.36 19.84
CA VAL A 94 16.41 -8.57 20.84
C VAL A 94 16.95 -8.96 22.21
N THR A 95 17.06 -8.00 23.12
CA THR A 95 17.42 -8.25 24.52
C THR A 95 16.54 -7.43 25.45
N ASP A 96 16.26 -7.95 26.64
CA ASP A 96 15.59 -7.23 27.72
C ASP A 96 16.57 -6.39 28.57
N GLY A 97 17.88 -6.52 28.31
CA GLY A 97 18.95 -5.80 28.98
C GLY A 97 19.45 -6.43 30.29
N ASP A 98 19.01 -7.64 30.62
CA ASP A 98 19.48 -8.35 31.81
C ASP A 98 20.95 -8.77 31.68
N ALA A 99 21.64 -8.80 32.82
CA ALA A 99 23.07 -9.05 32.85
C ALA A 99 23.36 -10.54 32.75
N GLY A 100 24.03 -10.96 31.68
CA GLY A 100 24.38 -12.36 31.43
C GLY A 100 23.75 -12.89 30.15
N ASP A 101 22.83 -12.14 29.55
CA ASP A 101 22.20 -12.49 28.29
C ASP A 101 23.12 -12.20 27.10
N PHE A 102 22.95 -13.00 26.05
CA PHE A 102 23.73 -12.96 24.85
C PHE A 102 22.86 -12.68 23.62
N ALA A 103 23.48 -12.01 22.65
CA ALA A 103 22.90 -11.73 21.35
C ALA A 103 23.89 -12.19 20.28
N TYR A 104 23.41 -13.04 19.36
CA TYR A 104 24.26 -13.69 18.35
C TYR A 104 24.11 -13.08 16.95
N ALA A 105 23.50 -11.89 16.86
CA ALA A 105 23.21 -11.19 15.62
C ALA A 105 23.34 -9.67 15.75
N THR A 106 23.43 -9.00 14.60
CA THR A 106 23.31 -7.55 14.48
C THR A 106 22.17 -7.20 13.51
N PRO A 107 21.37 -6.15 13.78
CA PRO A 107 21.41 -5.31 14.97
C PRO A 107 20.87 -6.00 16.22
N VAL A 108 21.23 -5.46 17.39
CA VAL A 108 20.64 -5.82 18.69
C VAL A 108 19.68 -4.71 19.10
N LEU A 109 18.41 -5.06 19.34
CA LEU A 109 17.40 -4.13 19.84
C LEU A 109 17.32 -4.27 21.37
N ASP A 110 18.02 -3.40 22.08
CA ASP A 110 17.96 -3.29 23.54
C ASP A 110 16.77 -2.44 24.02
N PRO A 111 16.43 -2.40 25.31
CA PRO A 111 15.30 -1.61 25.81
C PRO A 111 15.35 -0.12 25.48
N GLY A 112 16.51 0.44 25.15
CA GLY A 112 16.72 1.84 24.82
C GLY A 112 16.91 2.12 23.33
N PHE A 113 16.83 1.13 22.43
CA PHE A 113 17.20 1.29 21.02
C PHE A 113 16.44 2.43 20.29
N ASP A 114 15.22 2.70 20.72
CA ASP A 114 14.32 3.75 20.23
C ASP A 114 13.99 4.82 21.29
N GLY A 115 14.68 4.81 22.44
CA GLY A 115 14.47 5.73 23.55
C GLY A 115 13.33 5.36 24.52
N GLY A 116 12.63 4.24 24.32
CA GLY A 116 11.48 3.83 25.14
C GLY A 116 11.82 3.30 26.55
N GLY A 117 13.01 2.73 26.75
CA GLY A 117 13.51 2.26 28.05
C GLY A 117 12.85 0.99 28.62
N ILE A 118 12.00 0.31 27.85
CA ILE A 118 11.31 -0.95 28.22
C ILE A 118 11.76 -2.09 27.29
N ALA A 119 11.56 -3.34 27.69
CA ALA A 119 11.90 -4.50 26.84
C ALA A 119 11.15 -4.46 25.50
N VAL A 120 11.80 -4.95 24.43
CA VAL A 120 11.25 -4.93 23.07
C VAL A 120 10.42 -6.18 22.86
N LEU A 121 9.10 -6.05 22.98
CA LEU A 121 8.17 -7.18 22.83
C LEU A 121 7.80 -7.45 21.36
N GLY A 122 8.15 -6.53 20.47
CA GLY A 122 7.97 -6.64 19.04
C GLY A 122 8.54 -5.43 18.32
N ALA A 123 9.15 -5.64 17.16
CA ALA A 123 9.67 -4.58 16.33
C ALA A 123 9.54 -4.94 14.84
N SER A 124 9.53 -3.90 14.04
CA SER A 124 9.32 -3.96 12.60
C SER A 124 10.41 -3.19 11.87
N ARG A 125 10.97 -3.79 10.83
CA ARG A 125 11.91 -3.11 9.92
C ARG A 125 11.14 -2.20 8.97
N VAL A 126 11.25 -0.88 9.13
CA VAL A 126 10.37 0.11 8.46
C VAL A 126 10.77 0.45 7.03
N ARG A 127 11.96 0.05 6.59
CA ARG A 127 12.41 0.17 5.19
C ARG A 127 12.58 -1.22 4.59
N SER A 128 11.53 -1.75 3.95
CA SER A 128 11.62 -3.04 3.28
C SER A 128 12.70 -3.02 2.18
N GLY A 129 13.62 -3.99 2.22
CA GLY A 129 14.70 -4.13 1.23
C GLY A 129 15.92 -3.23 1.44
N ILE A 130 15.92 -2.36 2.45
CA ILE A 130 17.11 -1.63 2.91
C ILE A 130 17.48 -2.17 4.28
N ASP A 131 18.68 -2.72 4.38
CA ASP A 131 19.26 -3.22 5.62
C ASP A 131 20.63 -2.59 5.81
N THR A 132 20.76 -1.78 6.86
CA THR A 132 22.03 -1.15 7.24
C THR A 132 22.73 -1.91 8.37
N ASP A 133 22.16 -3.04 8.80
CA ASP A 133 22.60 -3.80 9.97
C ASP A 133 22.58 -2.97 11.27
N THR A 134 21.71 -1.95 11.36
CA THR A 134 21.61 -1.07 12.54
C THR A 134 20.19 -1.02 13.11
N GLY A 135 20.09 -0.69 14.40
CA GLY A 135 18.80 -0.49 15.08
C GLY A 135 17.95 0.61 14.45
N ALA A 136 18.55 1.52 13.66
CA ALA A 136 17.84 2.60 12.97
C ALA A 136 16.94 2.11 11.82
N ASP A 137 17.04 0.84 11.42
CA ASP A 137 16.11 0.24 10.46
C ASP A 137 14.83 -0.27 11.11
N TRP A 138 14.78 -0.32 12.44
CA TRP A 138 13.74 -0.95 13.23
C TRP A 138 13.00 0.04 14.09
N ILE A 139 11.71 -0.21 14.29
CA ILE A 139 10.84 0.57 15.18
C ILE A 139 9.96 -0.40 15.94
N ARG A 140 9.67 -0.13 17.22
CA ARG A 140 8.78 -0.98 18.03
C ARG A 140 7.41 -1.06 17.43
N ASN A 141 6.79 -2.22 17.54
CA ASN A 141 5.40 -2.36 17.15
C ASN A 141 4.46 -1.70 18.17
N ASP A 142 3.32 -1.22 17.69
CA ASP A 142 2.21 -0.76 18.51
C ASP A 142 1.81 -1.86 19.50
N PHE A 143 1.86 -1.50 20.79
CA PHE A 143 1.60 -2.44 21.88
C PHE A 143 0.13 -2.87 21.96
N ASP A 144 -0.79 -2.00 21.52
CA ASP A 144 -2.23 -2.25 21.54
C ASP A 144 -2.71 -3.05 20.31
N GLY A 145 -1.78 -3.48 19.46
CA GLY A 145 -2.02 -4.36 18.33
C GLY A 145 -2.53 -3.65 17.07
N ALA A 146 -2.35 -2.34 16.91
CA ALA A 146 -2.75 -1.61 15.71
C ALA A 146 -2.13 -2.27 14.47
N GLY A 147 -2.95 -2.60 13.48
CA GLY A 147 -2.56 -3.35 12.28
C GLY A 147 -2.83 -4.86 12.35
N LEU A 148 -3.08 -5.43 13.53
CA LEU A 148 -3.50 -6.82 13.66
C LEU A 148 -4.99 -6.99 13.36
N PRO A 149 -5.40 -8.04 12.60
CA PRO A 149 -6.81 -8.32 12.37
C PRO A 149 -7.59 -8.48 13.68
N GLY A 150 -8.63 -7.65 13.86
CA GLY A 150 -9.49 -7.69 15.05
C GLY A 150 -9.03 -6.84 16.23
N PHE A 151 -7.91 -6.12 16.10
CA PHE A 151 -7.42 -5.18 17.09
C PHE A 151 -7.54 -3.76 16.53
N ALA A 152 -8.22 -2.87 17.26
CA ALA A 152 -8.32 -1.47 16.87
C ALA A 152 -6.94 -0.78 16.99
N GLY A 153 -6.24 -1.05 18.11
CA GLY A 153 -4.98 -0.40 18.48
C GLY A 153 -5.08 1.12 18.64
N SER A 154 -3.99 1.76 19.07
CA SER A 154 -3.89 3.22 19.09
C SER A 154 -2.45 3.67 18.85
N ILE A 155 -2.11 3.80 17.55
CA ILE A 155 -0.78 4.18 17.12
C ILE A 155 -0.33 5.50 17.77
N THR A 156 0.84 5.49 18.39
CA THR A 156 1.51 6.70 18.87
C THR A 156 2.75 7.02 18.01
N ASP A 157 3.15 8.29 17.99
CA ASP A 157 4.34 8.72 17.26
C ASP A 157 5.57 7.94 17.75
N GLY A 158 6.23 7.23 16.82
CA GLY A 158 7.37 6.36 17.13
C GLY A 158 7.03 4.88 17.24
N GLU A 159 5.78 4.47 17.04
CA GLU A 159 5.38 3.06 16.93
C GLU A 159 5.15 2.65 15.47
N ALA A 160 5.50 1.42 15.13
CA ALA A 160 5.20 0.78 13.87
C ALA A 160 3.86 0.05 13.96
N PHE A 161 3.08 0.11 12.88
CA PHE A 161 1.92 -0.77 12.74
C PHE A 161 2.37 -2.23 12.65
N ASN A 162 1.57 -3.13 13.24
CA ASN A 162 1.72 -4.58 13.11
C ASN A 162 1.22 -5.06 11.73
N THR A 163 1.95 -4.77 10.66
CA THR A 163 1.54 -5.01 9.27
C THR A 163 1.83 -6.43 8.81
N HIS A 164 0.96 -7.38 9.18
CA HIS A 164 1.12 -8.77 8.76
C HIS A 164 1.12 -8.92 7.23
N ARG A 165 2.24 -9.43 6.68
CA ARG A 165 2.47 -9.66 5.23
C ARG A 165 2.59 -8.40 4.37
N LEU A 166 2.74 -7.22 4.95
CA LEU A 166 2.96 -5.96 4.21
C LEU A 166 4.29 -5.33 4.65
N ALA A 167 4.71 -4.28 3.94
CA ALA A 167 5.82 -3.44 4.39
C ALA A 167 5.45 -2.71 5.70
N ASN A 168 6.41 -2.61 6.61
CA ASN A 168 6.19 -1.95 7.89
C ASN A 168 6.21 -0.42 7.76
N ARG A 169 5.45 0.29 8.62
CA ARG A 169 5.35 1.76 8.62
C ARG A 169 5.03 2.32 10.02
N VAL A 170 5.33 3.61 10.22
CA VAL A 170 4.99 4.37 11.45
C VAL A 170 3.85 5.37 11.17
N THR A 171 3.96 6.22 10.14
CA THR A 171 2.92 7.17 9.72
C THR A 171 2.75 7.29 8.19
N VAL A 172 1.75 8.06 7.73
CA VAL A 172 1.62 8.46 6.30
C VAL A 172 2.82 9.30 5.86
N SER A 173 3.35 10.16 6.73
CA SER A 173 4.55 10.94 6.43
C SER A 173 5.75 10.05 6.16
N ASP A 174 5.89 8.93 6.89
CA ASP A 174 7.00 8.00 6.69
C ASP A 174 6.86 7.22 5.38
N TYR A 175 5.63 6.92 4.94
CA TYR A 175 5.40 6.26 3.65
C TYR A 175 5.97 7.07 2.48
N TYR A 176 5.94 8.40 2.57
CA TYR A 176 6.48 9.31 1.56
C TYR A 176 7.87 9.88 1.91
N GLY A 177 8.57 9.33 2.90
CA GLY A 177 9.86 9.89 3.38
C GLY A 177 10.99 9.91 2.34
N SER A 178 10.89 9.10 1.27
CA SER A 178 11.84 9.07 0.15
C SER A 178 11.45 9.97 -1.03
N VAL A 179 10.32 10.66 -0.96
CA VAL A 179 9.77 11.46 -2.06
C VAL A 179 10.48 12.81 -2.20
N ASP A 180 10.91 13.16 -3.40
CA ASP A 180 11.50 14.47 -3.73
C ASP A 180 10.46 15.37 -4.41
N ASP A 181 9.80 16.24 -3.66
CA ASP A 181 8.83 17.22 -4.17
C ASP A 181 9.46 18.52 -4.71
N GLY A 182 10.79 18.57 -4.88
CA GLY A 182 11.53 19.75 -5.32
C GLY A 182 11.41 20.08 -6.80
N SER A 183 10.99 19.11 -7.61
CA SER A 183 10.75 19.30 -9.04
C SER A 183 9.70 18.33 -9.57
N GLN A 184 9.07 18.67 -10.69
CA GLN A 184 8.12 17.78 -11.36
C GLN A 184 8.74 16.41 -11.67
N ALA A 185 9.98 16.39 -12.18
CA ALA A 185 10.67 15.15 -12.55
C ALA A 185 11.09 14.33 -11.32
N GLY A 186 11.61 15.00 -10.28
CA GLY A 186 11.94 14.35 -9.00
C GLY A 186 10.70 13.72 -8.39
N LEU A 187 9.63 14.50 -8.25
CA LEU A 187 8.39 14.09 -7.60
C LEU A 187 7.76 12.89 -8.30
N ARG A 188 7.61 12.98 -9.62
CA ARG A 188 7.05 11.90 -10.44
C ARG A 188 7.86 10.61 -10.27
N SER A 189 9.18 10.67 -10.40
CA SER A 189 10.04 9.48 -10.27
C SER A 189 10.00 8.88 -8.87
N THR A 190 10.18 9.68 -7.83
CA THR A 190 10.24 9.16 -6.45
C THR A 190 8.88 8.71 -5.93
N LEU A 191 7.78 9.34 -6.37
CA LEU A 191 6.45 8.84 -6.03
C LEU A 191 6.11 7.57 -6.75
N HIS A 192 6.43 7.47 -8.04
CA HIS A 192 6.28 6.22 -8.78
C HIS A 192 7.02 5.09 -8.04
N ASP A 193 8.27 5.33 -7.62
CA ASP A 193 9.05 4.37 -6.84
C ASP A 193 8.43 4.02 -5.47
N ALA A 194 7.77 4.97 -4.80
CA ALA A 194 7.11 4.74 -3.51
C ALA A 194 5.80 3.93 -3.63
N ILE A 195 5.05 4.12 -4.71
CA ILE A 195 3.71 3.54 -4.88
C ILE A 195 3.68 2.30 -5.77
N LYS A 196 4.78 1.99 -6.48
CA LYS A 196 4.85 0.81 -7.35
C LYS A 196 4.76 -0.51 -6.59
N ASP A 197 4.56 -1.58 -7.35
CA ASP A 197 4.62 -2.96 -6.85
C ASP A 197 3.62 -3.32 -5.74
N HIS A 198 2.40 -2.82 -5.85
CA HIS A 198 1.30 -3.18 -4.94
C HIS A 198 1.12 -4.70 -4.80
N ILE A 199 0.72 -5.13 -3.60
CA ILE A 199 0.44 -6.53 -3.29
C ILE A 199 -0.82 -6.96 -4.02
N ARG A 200 -0.65 -7.87 -4.97
CA ARG A 200 -1.74 -8.38 -5.79
C ARG A 200 -2.66 -9.30 -4.97
N HIS A 201 -3.95 -8.98 -4.98
CA HIS A 201 -5.01 -9.89 -4.55
C HIS A 201 -5.72 -10.46 -5.78
N GLU A 202 -6.10 -11.73 -5.73
CA GLU A 202 -6.82 -12.35 -6.85
C GLU A 202 -8.13 -11.61 -7.12
N TYR A 203 -8.57 -11.58 -8.38
CA TYR A 203 -9.82 -10.91 -8.70
C TYR A 203 -10.97 -11.59 -7.96
N THR A 204 -11.12 -12.91 -8.05
CA THR A 204 -12.06 -13.66 -7.21
C THR A 204 -11.46 -14.96 -6.71
N THR A 205 -11.56 -15.22 -5.40
CA THR A 205 -11.02 -16.44 -4.79
C THR A 205 -11.81 -16.89 -3.56
N GLY A 206 -11.39 -18.01 -2.95
CA GLY A 206 -11.95 -18.48 -1.68
C GLY A 206 -11.28 -17.88 -0.43
N GLY A 207 -10.13 -17.22 -0.60
CA GLY A 207 -9.49 -16.40 0.42
C GLY A 207 -9.85 -14.92 0.26
N THR A 208 -8.99 -14.02 0.75
CA THR A 208 -9.13 -12.58 0.51
C THR A 208 -8.97 -12.26 -0.98
N ASP A 209 -9.96 -11.59 -1.56
CA ASP A 209 -9.96 -11.16 -2.95
C ASP A 209 -10.38 -9.68 -3.11
N THR A 210 -10.43 -9.18 -4.35
CA THR A 210 -10.83 -7.77 -4.58
C THR A 210 -12.26 -7.45 -4.14
N TRP A 211 -13.19 -8.42 -4.00
CA TRP A 211 -14.50 -8.13 -3.41
C TRP A 211 -14.39 -7.78 -1.93
N ASP A 212 -13.62 -8.54 -1.17
CA ASP A 212 -13.46 -8.28 0.27
C ASP A 212 -12.91 -6.88 0.53
N ILE A 213 -11.88 -6.50 -0.25
CA ILE A 213 -11.26 -5.18 -0.19
C ILE A 213 -12.28 -4.10 -0.53
N LEU A 214 -12.99 -4.25 -1.65
CA LEU A 214 -13.93 -3.23 -2.13
C LEU A 214 -15.17 -3.10 -1.24
N TYR A 215 -15.62 -4.17 -0.59
CA TYR A 215 -16.72 -4.07 0.38
C TYR A 215 -16.34 -3.29 1.64
N GLU A 216 -15.08 -3.34 2.07
CA GLU A 216 -14.58 -2.51 3.17
C GLU A 216 -14.28 -1.09 2.67
N ALA A 217 -13.70 -0.94 1.48
CA ALA A 217 -13.26 0.34 0.94
C ALA A 217 -14.43 1.24 0.50
N ASP A 218 -15.47 0.64 -0.08
CA ASP A 218 -16.67 1.33 -0.56
C ASP A 218 -17.87 1.09 0.40
N GLU A 219 -17.61 0.86 1.70
CA GLU A 219 -18.64 0.69 2.73
C GLU A 219 -19.61 1.90 2.77
N ASP A 220 -20.92 1.65 2.90
CA ASP A 220 -21.87 2.73 3.17
C ASP A 220 -21.76 3.18 4.64
N PRO A 221 -21.36 4.43 4.93
CA PRO A 221 -21.21 4.89 6.32
C PRO A 221 -22.53 4.97 7.09
N GLY A 222 -23.67 4.99 6.37
CA GLY A 222 -25.01 4.89 6.95
C GLY A 222 -25.46 3.46 7.23
N ASN A 223 -24.79 2.45 6.67
CA ASN A 223 -25.09 1.04 6.85
C ASN A 223 -23.91 0.12 6.44
N ALA A 224 -23.10 -0.28 7.43
CA ALA A 224 -21.92 -1.13 7.21
C ALA A 224 -22.22 -2.52 6.59
N SER A 225 -23.48 -2.97 6.53
CA SER A 225 -23.84 -4.21 5.81
C SER A 225 -23.95 -4.01 4.29
N ASN A 226 -23.86 -2.77 3.83
CA ASN A 226 -23.99 -2.37 2.43
C ASN A 226 -22.68 -1.74 1.93
N ALA A 227 -22.59 -1.62 0.62
CA ALA A 227 -21.60 -0.82 -0.08
C ALA A 227 -22.28 0.28 -0.91
N LEU A 228 -21.57 1.40 -1.09
CA LEU A 228 -22.01 2.56 -1.86
C LEU A 228 -21.44 2.51 -3.27
N THR A 229 -22.30 2.64 -4.29
CA THR A 229 -21.85 2.55 -5.68
C THR A 229 -21.33 3.90 -6.22
N VAL A 230 -20.20 3.87 -6.95
CA VAL A 230 -19.49 5.07 -7.42
C VAL A 230 -20.35 6.00 -8.28
N TYR A 231 -21.16 5.46 -9.21
CA TYR A 231 -21.95 6.30 -10.11
C TYR A 231 -23.33 6.60 -9.54
N LYS A 232 -24.15 5.55 -9.33
CA LYS A 232 -25.55 5.72 -8.91
C LYS A 232 -25.70 6.23 -7.47
N ASN A 233 -24.65 6.21 -6.64
CA ASN A 233 -24.72 6.57 -5.22
C ASN A 233 -25.74 5.69 -4.45
N SER A 234 -25.91 4.44 -4.90
CA SER A 234 -26.88 3.51 -4.32
C SER A 234 -26.24 2.70 -3.20
N SER A 235 -26.92 2.59 -2.06
CA SER A 235 -26.56 1.66 -0.99
C SER A 235 -27.09 0.27 -1.29
N VAL A 236 -26.19 -0.69 -1.51
CA VAL A 236 -26.52 -2.05 -1.95
C VAL A 236 -25.93 -3.06 -0.96
N PRO A 237 -26.68 -4.08 -0.53
CA PRO A 237 -26.15 -5.14 0.34
C PRO A 237 -24.89 -5.79 -0.23
N ARG A 238 -23.90 -6.05 0.63
CA ARG A 238 -22.71 -6.82 0.24
C ARG A 238 -23.13 -8.20 -0.26
N GLY A 239 -22.50 -8.65 -1.34
CA GLY A 239 -22.81 -9.94 -2.00
C GLY A 239 -24.03 -9.92 -2.91
N ASP A 240 -24.70 -8.77 -3.08
CA ASP A 240 -25.79 -8.64 -4.05
C ASP A 240 -25.26 -8.73 -5.49
N GLY A 241 -25.88 -9.57 -6.32
CA GLY A 241 -25.45 -9.82 -7.70
C GLY A 241 -25.68 -8.66 -8.67
N SER A 242 -26.28 -7.54 -8.23
CA SER A 242 -26.37 -6.30 -9.01
C SER A 242 -25.11 -5.44 -8.93
N LEU A 243 -24.23 -5.70 -7.96
CA LEU A 243 -22.94 -5.03 -7.85
C LEU A 243 -21.96 -5.56 -8.91
N ASN A 244 -21.22 -4.63 -9.49
CA ASN A 244 -20.07 -4.89 -10.33
C ASN A 244 -18.84 -4.21 -9.73
N ARG A 245 -17.67 -4.79 -9.99
CA ARG A 245 -16.40 -4.09 -9.87
C ARG A 245 -16.17 -3.32 -11.15
N GLU A 246 -16.14 -2.01 -11.03
CA GLU A 246 -15.89 -1.07 -12.11
C GLU A 246 -14.39 -0.81 -12.22
N HIS A 247 -13.86 -1.01 -13.41
CA HIS A 247 -12.52 -0.61 -13.79
C HIS A 247 -12.58 0.85 -14.26
N THR A 248 -12.40 1.82 -13.36
CA THR A 248 -12.44 3.26 -13.73
C THR A 248 -11.37 3.63 -14.76
N TRP A 249 -10.26 2.89 -14.86
CA TRP A 249 -9.51 2.77 -16.12
C TRP A 249 -9.98 1.49 -16.84
N PRO A 250 -10.69 1.55 -17.98
CA PRO A 250 -11.27 0.35 -18.58
C PRO A 250 -10.19 -0.68 -18.91
N LYS A 251 -10.31 -1.90 -18.36
CA LYS A 251 -9.33 -2.97 -18.59
C LYS A 251 -9.05 -3.29 -20.06
N SER A 252 -10.00 -3.02 -20.96
CA SER A 252 -9.78 -3.17 -22.40
C SER A 252 -8.73 -2.22 -22.99
N PHE A 253 -8.20 -1.28 -22.19
CA PHE A 253 -7.22 -0.28 -22.57
C PHE A 253 -5.87 -0.66 -21.96
N GLY A 254 -5.30 -1.74 -22.49
CA GLY A 254 -3.92 -2.18 -22.20
C GLY A 254 -3.77 -3.42 -21.31
N PHE A 255 -4.79 -3.84 -20.56
CA PHE A 255 -4.71 -4.95 -19.59
C PHE A 255 -6.02 -5.77 -19.50
N PRO A 256 -6.49 -6.41 -20.58
CA PRO A 256 -7.84 -7.00 -20.68
C PRO A 256 -8.15 -8.20 -19.75
N ASP A 257 -7.13 -8.83 -19.15
CA ASP A 257 -7.27 -10.10 -18.44
C ASP A 257 -6.54 -10.13 -17.09
N GLU A 258 -6.81 -11.18 -16.30
CA GLU A 258 -6.29 -11.38 -14.94
C GLU A 258 -4.89 -12.00 -14.91
N ALA A 259 -4.13 -11.99 -16.00
CA ALA A 259 -2.77 -12.52 -15.99
C ALA A 259 -1.90 -11.81 -14.94
N LEU A 260 -0.87 -12.50 -14.41
CA LEU A 260 0.09 -11.92 -13.47
C LEU A 260 0.90 -10.75 -14.07
N SER A 261 0.93 -10.61 -15.40
CA SER A 261 1.49 -9.44 -16.08
C SER A 261 0.57 -8.21 -16.05
N ASN A 262 -0.68 -8.37 -15.64
CA ASN A 262 -1.69 -7.32 -15.60
C ASN A 262 -2.03 -6.94 -14.16
N SER A 263 -1.01 -6.50 -13.41
CA SER A 263 -1.21 -5.91 -12.08
C SER A 263 -2.28 -4.81 -12.04
N PRO A 264 -2.43 -3.92 -13.04
CA PRO A 264 -3.53 -2.93 -13.05
C PRO A 264 -4.94 -3.53 -12.98
N PHE A 265 -5.12 -4.80 -13.35
CA PHE A 265 -6.44 -5.43 -13.36
C PHE A 265 -7.03 -5.57 -11.95
N THR A 266 -6.20 -5.77 -10.94
CA THR A 266 -6.61 -6.12 -9.57
C THR A 266 -6.38 -4.99 -8.56
N ASP A 267 -5.97 -3.83 -9.02
CA ASP A 267 -5.64 -2.73 -8.13
C ASP A 267 -6.91 -1.97 -7.66
N CYS A 268 -7.14 -1.95 -6.36
CA CYS A 268 -8.34 -1.38 -5.75
C CYS A 268 -8.27 0.14 -5.58
N HIS A 269 -7.17 0.81 -5.95
CA HIS A 269 -7.16 2.27 -6.05
C HIS A 269 -7.99 2.79 -7.24
N MET A 270 -8.22 1.98 -8.27
CA MET A 270 -9.11 2.32 -9.39
C MET A 270 -10.28 1.36 -9.62
N LEU A 271 -10.24 0.13 -9.08
CA LEU A 271 -11.46 -0.67 -8.98
C LEU A 271 -12.40 -0.05 -7.96
N MET A 272 -13.67 0.12 -8.30
CA MET A 272 -14.71 0.65 -7.39
C MET A 272 -16.00 -0.15 -7.54
N LEU A 273 -16.84 -0.21 -6.52
CA LEU A 273 -18.16 -0.84 -6.63
C LEU A 273 -19.12 0.03 -7.43
N ALA A 274 -19.85 -0.58 -8.36
CA ALA A 274 -20.80 0.09 -9.23
C ALA A 274 -22.11 -0.70 -9.35
N ASP A 275 -23.22 0.04 -9.49
CA ASP A 275 -24.51 -0.54 -9.90
C ASP A 275 -24.38 -1.08 -11.34
N GLY A 276 -24.83 -2.32 -11.59
CA GLY A 276 -24.59 -3.02 -12.85
C GLY A 276 -25.05 -2.26 -14.11
N PRO A 277 -26.29 -1.74 -14.15
CA PRO A 277 -26.75 -0.83 -15.20
C PRO A 277 -25.88 0.41 -15.40
N TYR A 278 -25.41 1.06 -14.33
CA TYR A 278 -24.56 2.26 -14.42
C TYR A 278 -23.16 1.91 -14.91
N ASN A 279 -22.59 0.79 -14.45
CA ASN A 279 -21.34 0.25 -14.97
C ASN A 279 -21.43 -0.01 -16.49
N THR A 280 -22.53 -0.63 -16.91
CA THR A 280 -22.80 -0.90 -18.34
C THR A 280 -22.95 0.40 -19.13
N ALA A 281 -23.62 1.40 -18.57
CA ALA A 281 -23.79 2.70 -19.19
C ALA A 281 -22.46 3.46 -19.32
N ARG A 282 -21.63 3.45 -18.27
CA ARG A 282 -20.29 4.03 -18.31
C ARG A 282 -19.47 3.39 -19.44
N SER A 283 -19.52 2.07 -19.58
CA SER A 283 -18.83 1.34 -20.65
C SER A 283 -17.32 1.66 -20.66
N ASN A 284 -16.72 1.88 -21.83
CA ASN A 284 -15.32 2.30 -21.97
C ASN A 284 -15.22 3.77 -22.40
N ARG A 285 -16.19 4.59 -21.99
CA ARG A 285 -16.24 6.01 -22.37
C ARG A 285 -15.15 6.78 -21.63
N ALA A 286 -14.49 7.70 -22.34
CA ALA A 286 -13.52 8.59 -21.73
C ALA A 286 -14.19 9.48 -20.68
N PHE A 287 -13.54 9.70 -19.55
CA PHE A 287 -14.00 10.73 -18.62
C PHE A 287 -13.81 12.12 -19.26
N GLY A 288 -14.81 12.98 -19.12
CA GLY A 288 -14.77 14.33 -19.63
C GLY A 288 -16.06 15.11 -19.36
N THR A 289 -16.05 16.40 -19.68
CA THR A 289 -17.24 17.27 -19.55
C THR A 289 -18.23 17.01 -20.69
N CYS A 290 -19.46 16.71 -20.31
CA CYS A 290 -20.58 16.47 -21.20
C CYS A 290 -21.24 17.79 -21.64
N SER A 291 -22.46 17.71 -22.17
CA SER A 291 -23.28 18.88 -22.51
C SER A 291 -24.74 18.60 -22.17
N LEU A 292 -25.59 19.63 -22.30
CA LEU A 292 -27.05 19.49 -22.17
C LEU A 292 -27.68 18.42 -23.09
N ALA A 293 -26.97 17.95 -24.12
CA ALA A 293 -27.44 16.89 -25.01
C ALA A 293 -27.10 15.47 -24.52
N CYS A 294 -26.29 15.32 -23.46
CA CYS A 294 -25.96 14.02 -22.90
C CYS A 294 -27.17 13.38 -22.21
N ALA A 295 -27.17 12.05 -22.19
CA ALA A 295 -28.16 11.29 -21.43
C ALA A 295 -27.85 11.43 -19.93
N GLU A 296 -28.88 11.76 -19.15
CA GLU A 296 -28.82 11.84 -17.70
C GLU A 296 -28.90 10.44 -17.07
N TYR A 297 -28.06 10.20 -16.06
CA TYR A 297 -28.08 9.04 -15.21
C TYR A 297 -28.16 9.51 -13.76
N VAL A 298 -29.38 9.51 -13.23
CA VAL A 298 -29.70 10.12 -11.92
C VAL A 298 -29.02 9.37 -10.78
N THR A 299 -28.53 10.07 -9.76
CA THR A 299 -28.06 9.39 -8.55
C THR A 299 -29.19 9.20 -7.54
N ASP A 300 -29.05 8.21 -6.66
CA ASP A 300 -29.88 8.08 -5.47
C ASP A 300 -29.42 9.08 -4.40
N VAL A 301 -30.36 9.50 -3.53
CA VAL A 301 -30.00 10.27 -2.33
C VAL A 301 -29.53 9.28 -1.28
N ASN A 302 -28.26 9.36 -0.90
CA ASN A 302 -27.67 8.60 0.19
C ASN A 302 -26.88 9.56 1.09
N ASN A 303 -27.03 9.43 2.42
CA ASN A 303 -26.37 10.29 3.41
C ASN A 303 -26.48 11.81 3.13
N GLY A 304 -27.58 12.24 2.50
CA GLY A 304 -27.85 13.64 2.17
C GLY A 304 -27.16 14.16 0.92
N VAL A 305 -26.42 13.32 0.19
CA VAL A 305 -25.78 13.64 -1.09
C VAL A 305 -26.41 12.87 -2.26
N GLY A 306 -26.22 13.38 -3.48
CA GLY A 306 -26.85 12.83 -4.69
C GLY A 306 -28.30 13.28 -4.90
N GLY A 307 -29.02 12.56 -5.75
CA GLY A 307 -30.41 12.83 -6.11
C GLY A 307 -30.65 14.02 -7.05
N GLY A 308 -31.91 14.14 -7.48
CA GLY A 308 -32.33 15.18 -8.43
C GLY A 308 -32.24 14.72 -9.88
N SER A 309 -33.01 15.36 -10.75
CA SER A 309 -33.07 15.04 -12.18
C SER A 309 -33.45 16.25 -13.04
N GLY A 310 -33.14 16.19 -14.32
CA GLY A 310 -33.50 17.15 -15.35
C GLY A 310 -32.68 18.45 -15.33
N VAL A 311 -31.57 18.53 -14.59
CA VAL A 311 -30.74 19.74 -14.49
C VAL A 311 -29.28 19.38 -14.71
N TYR A 312 -28.70 19.87 -15.81
CA TYR A 312 -27.27 19.70 -16.11
C TYR A 312 -26.41 20.80 -15.44
N PRO A 313 -25.27 20.46 -14.82
CA PRO A 313 -24.80 19.09 -14.57
C PRO A 313 -25.46 18.43 -13.34
N GLY A 314 -26.06 19.20 -12.42
CA GLY A 314 -26.80 18.66 -11.28
C GLY A 314 -26.00 17.64 -10.45
N ASN A 315 -26.69 16.71 -9.78
CA ASN A 315 -26.05 15.57 -9.09
C ASN A 315 -26.26 14.27 -9.88
N SER A 316 -26.13 14.31 -11.20
CA SER A 316 -26.27 13.12 -12.06
C SER A 316 -24.97 12.85 -12.80
N ASP A 317 -24.76 11.60 -13.19
CA ASP A 317 -23.78 11.28 -14.22
C ASP A 317 -24.37 11.61 -15.60
N TRP A 318 -23.50 11.85 -16.57
CA TRP A 318 -23.90 12.17 -17.94
C TRP A 318 -23.09 11.40 -18.96
N GLY A 319 -23.79 10.79 -19.92
CA GLY A 319 -23.15 9.96 -20.94
C GLY A 319 -23.56 10.35 -22.36
N ALA A 320 -22.61 10.34 -23.28
CA ALA A 320 -22.89 10.43 -24.71
C ALA A 320 -21.93 9.57 -25.54
N GLY A 321 -22.32 9.27 -26.78
CA GLY A 321 -21.53 8.45 -27.70
C GLY A 321 -21.39 7.00 -27.25
N THR A 322 -20.46 6.28 -27.87
CA THR A 322 -20.29 4.83 -27.70
C THR A 322 -18.85 4.47 -27.42
N ALA A 323 -18.65 3.71 -26.34
CA ALA A 323 -17.35 3.14 -25.94
C ALA A 323 -16.21 4.19 -26.01
N ALA A 324 -15.05 3.84 -26.58
CA ALA A 324 -13.85 4.67 -26.69
C ALA A 324 -14.04 6.11 -27.22
N THR A 325 -15.05 6.33 -28.07
CA THR A 325 -15.32 7.66 -28.66
C THR A 325 -16.40 8.44 -27.89
N GLY A 326 -17.04 7.77 -26.94
CA GLY A 326 -18.02 8.38 -26.06
C GLY A 326 -17.37 9.10 -24.87
N ILE A 327 -18.22 9.78 -24.12
CA ILE A 327 -17.83 10.59 -22.97
C ILE A 327 -18.72 10.24 -21.78
N TRP A 328 -18.11 10.23 -20.60
CA TRP A 328 -18.79 10.08 -19.32
C TRP A 328 -18.36 11.21 -18.39
N GLU A 329 -19.34 11.95 -17.86
CA GLU A 329 -19.14 12.95 -16.82
C GLU A 329 -19.69 12.36 -15.52
N ALA A 330 -18.82 12.12 -14.54
CA ALA A 330 -19.24 11.63 -13.24
C ALA A 330 -20.06 12.71 -12.50
N TRP A 331 -21.01 12.27 -11.67
CA TRP A 331 -21.75 13.18 -10.79
C TRP A 331 -20.83 13.91 -9.82
N VAL A 332 -21.23 15.10 -9.41
CA VAL A 332 -20.34 16.07 -8.73
C VAL A 332 -19.64 15.54 -7.48
N GLY A 333 -20.26 14.63 -6.72
CA GLY A 333 -19.69 14.10 -5.47
C GLY A 333 -18.73 12.92 -5.65
N LYS A 334 -18.40 12.54 -6.90
CA LYS A 334 -17.40 11.51 -7.20
C LYS A 334 -16.43 11.91 -8.30
N ARG A 335 -16.40 13.19 -8.66
CA ARG A 335 -15.50 13.70 -9.71
C ARG A 335 -14.05 13.66 -9.26
N GLY A 336 -13.80 14.09 -8.02
CA GLY A 336 -12.49 14.11 -7.40
C GLY A 336 -11.96 12.71 -7.21
N ASP A 337 -12.76 11.82 -6.63
CA ASP A 337 -12.42 10.41 -6.41
C ASP A 337 -12.01 9.71 -7.73
N VAL A 338 -12.84 9.84 -8.76
CA VAL A 338 -12.54 9.26 -10.08
C VAL A 338 -11.31 9.93 -10.70
N ALA A 339 -11.17 11.25 -10.59
CA ALA A 339 -10.01 11.96 -11.12
C ALA A 339 -8.70 11.50 -10.46
N ARG A 340 -8.65 11.45 -9.13
CA ARG A 340 -7.47 11.00 -8.39
C ARG A 340 -7.16 9.51 -8.63
N ALA A 341 -8.16 8.67 -8.82
CA ALA A 341 -7.95 7.28 -9.25
C ALA A 341 -7.32 7.21 -10.66
N GLN A 342 -7.77 8.03 -11.61
CA GLN A 342 -7.19 8.10 -12.95
C GLN A 342 -5.76 8.66 -12.95
N LEU A 343 -5.51 9.75 -12.21
CA LEU A 343 -4.18 10.36 -12.07
C LEU A 343 -3.20 9.38 -11.43
N TYR A 344 -3.67 8.62 -10.43
CA TYR A 344 -2.90 7.53 -9.82
C TYR A 344 -2.50 6.48 -10.85
N MET A 345 -3.40 6.06 -11.74
CA MET A 345 -3.07 5.06 -12.77
C MET A 345 -1.94 5.51 -13.69
N ASP A 346 -1.93 6.79 -14.08
CA ASP A 346 -0.89 7.38 -14.90
C ASP A 346 0.47 7.39 -14.19
N LEU A 347 0.49 7.76 -12.91
CA LEU A 347 1.72 7.82 -12.11
C LEU A 347 2.23 6.44 -11.70
N ARG A 348 1.32 5.53 -11.33
CA ARG A 348 1.66 4.19 -10.85
C ARG A 348 2.20 3.33 -11.99
N TYR A 349 1.60 3.40 -13.16
CA TYR A 349 1.92 2.50 -14.28
C TYR A 349 2.64 3.25 -15.40
N GLU A 350 3.92 3.55 -15.19
CA GLU A 350 4.80 4.20 -16.19
C GLU A 350 5.56 3.20 -17.07
N GLY A 351 5.05 1.97 -17.16
CA GLY A 351 5.73 0.84 -17.78
C GLY A 351 6.83 0.25 -16.88
N GLY A 352 7.82 -0.39 -17.51
CA GLY A 352 8.89 -1.10 -16.80
C GLY A 352 8.49 -2.52 -16.42
N ALA A 353 9.03 -3.02 -15.32
CA ALA A 353 8.72 -4.35 -14.81
C ALA A 353 8.39 -4.27 -13.31
N HIS A 354 7.40 -5.03 -12.89
CA HIS A 354 7.02 -5.17 -11.49
C HIS A 354 8.22 -5.69 -10.69
N GLY A 355 8.66 -4.97 -9.65
CA GLY A 355 9.91 -5.22 -8.95
C GLY A 355 10.02 -6.61 -8.31
N PHE A 356 8.88 -7.19 -7.90
CA PHE A 356 8.81 -8.52 -7.30
C PHE A 356 8.54 -9.66 -8.28
N VAL A 357 7.54 -9.50 -9.17
CA VAL A 357 7.13 -10.56 -10.12
C VAL A 357 8.02 -10.59 -11.38
N GLY A 358 8.66 -9.47 -11.71
CA GLY A 358 9.51 -9.31 -12.90
C GLY A 358 8.73 -9.27 -14.22
N THR A 359 7.40 -9.21 -14.19
CA THR A 359 6.55 -9.07 -15.37
C THR A 359 6.53 -7.63 -15.85
N ALA A 360 6.50 -7.44 -17.17
CA ALA A 360 6.36 -6.11 -17.76
C ALA A 360 4.99 -5.51 -17.40
N GLU A 361 4.98 -4.24 -16.99
CA GLU A 361 3.76 -3.47 -16.74
C GLU A 361 3.49 -2.54 -17.94
N PRO A 362 2.20 -2.20 -18.23
CA PRO A 362 1.87 -1.22 -19.25
C PRO A 362 2.24 0.20 -18.81
N ASP A 363 2.53 1.07 -19.78
CA ASP A 363 2.62 2.52 -19.62
C ASP A 363 1.23 3.14 -19.87
N LEU A 364 0.54 3.50 -18.79
CA LEU A 364 -0.80 4.09 -18.82
C LEU A 364 -0.66 5.61 -18.78
N ILE A 365 -1.22 6.29 -19.78
CA ILE A 365 -1.02 7.74 -19.96
C ILE A 365 -2.36 8.47 -20.10
N LEU A 366 -2.58 9.47 -19.27
CA LEU A 366 -3.69 10.40 -19.43
C LEU A 366 -3.40 11.42 -20.54
N THR A 367 -4.41 11.72 -21.37
CA THR A 367 -4.21 12.65 -22.50
C THR A 367 -5.51 13.34 -22.93
N ASP A 368 -5.41 14.56 -23.43
CA ASP A 368 -6.55 15.22 -24.10
C ASP A 368 -6.75 14.73 -25.55
N ASP A 369 -5.80 13.97 -26.11
CA ASP A 369 -5.91 13.45 -27.46
C ASP A 369 -6.91 12.28 -27.54
N THR A 370 -8.15 12.63 -27.89
CA THR A 370 -9.24 11.67 -28.10
C THR A 370 -8.96 10.60 -29.16
N SER A 371 -8.02 10.83 -30.09
CA SER A 371 -7.63 9.83 -31.09
C SER A 371 -6.72 8.76 -30.48
N LEU A 372 -5.80 9.16 -29.59
CA LEU A 372 -4.98 8.22 -28.83
C LEU A 372 -5.84 7.38 -27.89
N ILE A 373 -6.75 8.01 -27.13
CA ILE A 373 -7.70 7.31 -26.26
C ILE A 373 -8.50 6.28 -27.05
N ALA A 374 -9.04 6.68 -28.21
CA ALA A 374 -9.85 5.76 -29.00
C ALA A 374 -9.05 4.59 -29.58
N ALA A 375 -7.77 4.81 -29.90
CA ALA A 375 -6.87 3.76 -30.38
C ALA A 375 -6.51 2.74 -29.29
N SER A 376 -6.58 3.12 -28.01
CA SER A 376 -6.26 2.23 -26.89
C SER A 376 -7.31 1.18 -26.58
N GLN A 377 -8.52 1.25 -27.15
CA GLN A 377 -9.52 0.18 -27.03
C GLN A 377 -9.19 -1.01 -27.96
N THR A 378 -8.06 -1.67 -27.71
CA THR A 378 -7.64 -2.85 -28.49
C THR A 378 -8.20 -4.14 -27.90
N GLY A 379 -8.51 -4.16 -26.60
CA GLY A 379 -8.88 -5.38 -25.88
C GLY A 379 -7.74 -6.40 -25.79
N SER A 380 -6.50 -5.95 -25.96
CA SER A 380 -5.27 -6.74 -25.89
C SER A 380 -4.31 -6.16 -24.85
N ASN A 381 -3.31 -6.93 -24.43
CA ASN A 381 -2.21 -6.40 -23.62
C ASN A 381 -1.37 -5.46 -24.48
N GLU A 382 -1.20 -4.21 -24.05
CA GLU A 382 -0.44 -3.18 -24.78
C GLU A 382 0.69 -2.65 -23.91
N SER A 383 1.84 -2.34 -24.52
CA SER A 383 2.93 -1.70 -23.79
C SER A 383 2.60 -0.26 -23.38
N THR A 384 1.68 0.39 -24.09
CA THR A 384 1.24 1.76 -23.82
C THR A 384 -0.25 1.89 -24.11
N ALA A 385 -1.01 2.50 -23.21
CA ALA A 385 -2.43 2.77 -23.39
C ALA A 385 -2.81 4.16 -22.86
N TYR A 386 -3.81 4.77 -23.50
CA TYR A 386 -4.23 6.14 -23.24
C TYR A 386 -5.69 6.16 -22.77
N MET A 387 -6.01 7.00 -21.79
CA MET A 387 -7.38 7.19 -21.29
C MET A 387 -7.57 8.63 -20.81
N GLY A 388 -8.82 9.03 -20.57
CA GLY A 388 -9.21 10.19 -19.75
C GLY A 388 -8.71 11.55 -20.24
N ARG A 389 -9.62 12.52 -20.43
CA ARG A 389 -9.20 13.89 -20.78
C ARG A 389 -8.46 14.53 -19.61
N LEU A 390 -7.13 14.55 -19.67
CA LEU A 390 -6.27 15.01 -18.58
C LEU A 390 -6.71 16.39 -18.08
N SER A 391 -6.97 17.34 -18.98
CA SER A 391 -7.43 18.68 -18.59
C SER A 391 -8.72 18.68 -17.74
N VAL A 392 -9.66 17.78 -18.02
CA VAL A 392 -10.91 17.66 -17.26
C VAL A 392 -10.67 16.97 -15.92
N LEU A 393 -9.82 15.94 -15.88
CA LEU A 393 -9.51 15.23 -14.65
C LEU A 393 -8.78 16.16 -13.66
N LEU A 394 -7.86 17.00 -14.14
CA LEU A 394 -7.22 18.02 -13.31
C LEU A 394 -8.23 19.03 -12.76
N GLN A 395 -9.19 19.47 -13.59
CA GLN A 395 -10.27 20.33 -13.14
C GLN A 395 -11.12 19.65 -12.05
N TRP A 396 -11.52 18.40 -12.26
CA TRP A 396 -12.34 17.64 -11.31
C TRP A 396 -11.62 17.41 -9.98
N ALA A 397 -10.33 17.06 -10.01
CA ALA A 397 -9.53 16.90 -8.79
C ALA A 397 -9.46 18.19 -7.95
N ALA A 398 -9.47 19.36 -8.61
CA ALA A 398 -9.46 20.66 -7.94
C ALA A 398 -10.85 21.13 -7.46
N GLU A 399 -11.91 20.79 -8.20
CA GLU A 399 -13.30 21.20 -7.90
C GLU A 399 -13.96 20.34 -6.82
N ASP A 400 -13.54 19.08 -6.68
CA ASP A 400 -14.06 18.11 -5.72
C ASP A 400 -12.92 17.62 -4.80
N PRO A 401 -12.68 18.34 -3.67
CA PRO A 401 -11.61 18.02 -2.73
C PRO A 401 -11.70 16.62 -2.14
N VAL A 402 -10.59 16.13 -1.59
CA VAL A 402 -10.55 14.84 -0.90
C VAL A 402 -11.54 14.80 0.25
N SER A 403 -12.38 13.76 0.28
CA SER A 403 -13.38 13.53 1.32
C SER A 403 -12.86 12.60 2.43
N ALA A 404 -13.56 12.56 3.57
CA ALA A 404 -13.21 11.62 4.64
C ALA A 404 -13.44 10.16 4.23
N GLU A 405 -14.47 9.94 3.41
CA GLU A 405 -14.79 8.65 2.81
C GLU A 405 -13.67 8.18 1.88
N GLU A 406 -13.11 9.08 1.08
CA GLU A 406 -11.99 8.77 0.19
C GLU A 406 -10.68 8.51 0.95
N LEU A 407 -10.40 9.26 2.02
CA LEU A 407 -9.27 8.96 2.92
C LEU A 407 -9.41 7.57 3.54
N THR A 408 -10.61 7.23 4.03
CA THR A 408 -10.91 5.91 4.60
C THR A 408 -10.69 4.82 3.55
N ARG A 409 -11.19 5.03 2.34
CA ARG A 409 -10.98 4.13 1.21
C ARG A 409 -9.50 3.91 0.90
N ASN A 410 -8.69 4.97 0.88
CA ASN A 410 -7.25 4.90 0.64
C ASN A 410 -6.54 4.08 1.74
N GLU A 411 -6.93 4.25 3.00
CA GLU A 411 -6.41 3.43 4.12
C GLU A 411 -6.78 1.95 3.99
N VAL A 412 -8.03 1.66 3.62
CA VAL A 412 -8.49 0.28 3.42
C VAL A 412 -7.70 -0.36 2.28
N VAL A 413 -7.63 0.27 1.11
CA VAL A 413 -6.88 -0.30 -0.02
C VAL A 413 -5.41 -0.48 0.35
N TYR A 414 -4.79 0.50 1.02
CA TYR A 414 -3.43 0.36 1.52
C TYR A 414 -3.26 -0.84 2.45
N LYS A 415 -4.18 -1.04 3.41
CA LYS A 415 -4.14 -2.17 4.35
C LYS A 415 -4.09 -3.52 3.64
N TYR A 416 -4.59 -3.63 2.42
CA TYR A 416 -4.53 -4.87 1.64
C TYR A 416 -3.38 -4.87 0.63
N GLN A 417 -3.17 -3.78 -0.09
CA GLN A 417 -2.27 -3.71 -1.24
C GLN A 417 -0.90 -3.12 -0.94
N GLY A 418 -0.68 -2.58 0.26
CA GLY A 418 0.62 -2.06 0.71
C GLY A 418 1.06 -0.77 0.03
N ASN A 419 0.28 -0.22 -0.91
CA ASN A 419 0.57 1.05 -1.56
C ASN A 419 -0.59 2.04 -1.41
N ARG A 420 -0.30 3.34 -1.53
CA ARG A 420 -1.27 4.42 -1.35
C ARG A 420 -1.52 5.16 -2.65
N ASN A 421 -2.72 5.75 -2.80
CA ASN A 421 -2.94 6.78 -3.80
C ASN A 421 -2.41 8.12 -3.27
N PRO A 422 -1.30 8.63 -3.83
CA PRO A 422 -0.65 9.83 -3.31
C PRO A 422 -1.48 11.09 -3.54
N PHE A 423 -2.40 11.09 -4.49
CA PHE A 423 -3.25 12.24 -4.76
C PHE A 423 -4.42 12.34 -3.78
N VAL A 424 -4.70 11.28 -3.01
CA VAL A 424 -5.64 11.33 -1.89
C VAL A 424 -4.95 11.86 -0.63
N ASP A 425 -3.72 11.42 -0.35
CA ASP A 425 -2.96 11.88 0.83
C ASP A 425 -2.40 13.30 0.64
N HIS A 426 -1.93 13.61 -0.57
CA HIS A 426 -1.27 14.86 -0.97
C HIS A 426 -1.86 15.39 -2.29
N PRO A 427 -3.11 15.91 -2.29
CA PRO A 427 -3.76 16.42 -3.49
C PRO A 427 -3.00 17.58 -4.16
N GLU A 428 -2.17 18.30 -3.42
CA GLU A 428 -1.30 19.37 -3.95
C GLU A 428 -0.28 18.87 -4.98
N TRP A 429 0.15 17.60 -4.90
CA TRP A 429 1.13 17.02 -5.82
C TRP A 429 0.60 16.85 -7.24
N VAL A 430 -0.72 16.85 -7.43
CA VAL A 430 -1.35 16.84 -8.77
C VAL A 430 -0.81 17.99 -9.63
N SER A 431 -0.78 19.20 -9.06
CA SER A 431 -0.32 20.40 -9.78
C SER A 431 1.16 20.34 -10.16
N CYS A 432 2.00 19.76 -9.30
CA CYS A 432 3.43 19.61 -9.59
C CYS A 432 3.67 18.57 -10.68
N ILE A 433 3.03 17.41 -10.60
CA ILE A 433 3.25 16.31 -11.54
C ILE A 433 2.66 16.61 -12.91
N PHE A 434 1.43 17.11 -12.99
CA PHE A 434 0.71 17.20 -14.27
C PHE A 434 0.72 18.61 -14.89
N GLU A 435 0.90 19.65 -14.08
CA GLU A 435 0.93 21.04 -14.57
C GLU A 435 2.33 21.67 -14.49
N GLY A 436 3.28 21.03 -13.78
CA GLY A 436 4.62 21.55 -13.56
C GLY A 436 4.65 22.77 -12.65
N THR A 437 3.63 22.97 -11.80
CA THR A 437 3.49 24.11 -10.90
C THR A 437 3.35 23.68 -9.45
N GLY A 438 3.67 24.53 -8.48
CA GLY A 438 3.44 24.18 -7.07
C GLY A 438 4.38 23.13 -6.48
N CYS A 439 5.48 22.77 -7.16
CA CYS A 439 6.54 21.96 -6.55
C CYS A 439 7.21 22.76 -5.42
N THR A 440 7.14 22.25 -4.20
CA THR A 440 7.48 23.01 -2.99
C THR A 440 8.89 22.77 -2.47
N GLY A 441 9.51 21.63 -2.81
CA GLY A 441 10.87 21.26 -2.38
C GLY A 441 11.04 21.23 -0.88
N ARG A 442 10.05 20.73 -0.14
CA ARG A 442 10.04 20.72 1.33
C ARG A 442 9.65 19.37 1.89
N ILE A 443 10.66 18.61 2.31
CA ILE A 443 10.53 17.63 3.42
C ILE A 443 11.38 18.06 4.65
N PHE A 444 11.81 19.32 4.75
CA PHE A 444 12.31 19.87 6.02
C PHE A 444 11.71 21.25 6.30
N SER A 445 10.44 21.29 6.72
CA SER A 445 9.88 22.44 7.43
C SER A 445 9.76 22.20 8.95
N ASP A 446 10.59 21.33 9.51
CA ASP A 446 10.83 21.22 10.96
C ASP A 446 11.91 22.21 11.46
N GLY A 447 12.52 23.00 10.56
CA GLY A 447 13.32 24.16 10.95
C GLY A 447 14.76 23.86 11.35
N PHE A 448 15.35 22.74 10.91
CA PHE A 448 16.73 22.37 11.25
C PHE A 448 17.81 22.75 10.21
N GLU A 449 17.50 23.53 9.18
CA GLU A 449 18.45 23.86 8.09
C GLU A 449 19.13 25.22 8.20
N ASN A 450 19.27 25.79 9.40
CA ASN A 450 20.26 26.82 9.64
C ASN A 450 21.18 26.38 10.77
N GLY A 451 22.24 25.67 10.39
CA GLY A 451 23.44 25.46 11.19
C GLY A 451 24.18 26.76 11.49
N THR A 452 23.55 27.67 12.22
CA THR A 452 24.19 28.75 12.96
C THR A 452 24.02 28.48 14.44
N THR A 453 25.06 27.92 15.07
CA THR A 453 25.18 27.69 16.51
C THR A 453 25.36 28.98 17.35
N ASP A 454 24.97 30.14 16.83
CA ASP A 454 25.15 31.44 17.49
C ASP A 454 23.80 31.97 17.96
N GLY A 455 23.34 31.58 19.16
CA GLY A 455 22.08 32.13 19.65
C GLY A 455 21.64 31.89 21.10
N TRP A 456 22.18 30.90 21.81
CA TRP A 456 21.78 30.66 23.21
C TRP A 456 22.90 30.97 24.20
N SER A 457 23.18 32.26 24.34
CA SER A 457 23.65 32.81 25.60
C SER A 457 22.56 33.71 26.17
N ILE A 458 21.80 33.21 27.15
CA ILE A 458 21.17 34.09 28.14
C ILE A 458 21.56 33.56 29.52
N SER A 459 22.31 34.44 30.18
CA SER A 459 22.73 34.43 31.57
C SER A 459 21.55 34.41 32.54
N ALA A 460 21.77 33.72 33.66
CA ALA A 460 20.97 33.81 34.88
C ALA A 460 20.80 35.27 35.37
N PRO A 461 19.74 35.49 36.17
CA PRO A 461 19.95 35.77 37.59
C PRO A 461 19.69 34.55 38.48
#